data_AF-A0A7S0VRW9-F1
#
_entry.id   AF-A0A7S0VRW9-F1
#
_cell.length_a   1.000
_cell.length_b   1.000
_cell.length_c   1.000
_cell.angle_alpha   90.00
_cell.angle_beta   90.00
_cell.angle_gamma   90.00
#
_symmetry.space_group_name_H-M   'P 1'
#
loop_
_entity.id
_entity.type
_entity.pdbx_description
1 polymer ?
#
loop_
_entity_poly.entity_id
_entity_poly.type
_entity_poly.pdbx_seq_one_letter_code
_entity_poly.pdbx_strand_id
1 'polypeptide(L)'
;GWTWWWSVTSKQMAKTLFVCEHDHCRIIKESWSMCKERRSTFQLGESFFVELARMAPHIMHLFKRPKVIQAEQFVAVVDALVSFVEEPSEFFDGFKALTIRHIKYGVKAE
;
A
#
# COMPACT_ATOMS: atom_id res chain seq x y z
N GLY A 1 28.62 25.44 -23.51
CA GLY A 1 27.83 26.42 -22.73
C GLY A 1 27.24 25.72 -21.53
N TRP A 2 27.42 26.29 -20.34
CA TRP A 2 26.99 25.72 -19.06
C TRP A 2 25.48 25.40 -19.00
N THR A 3 24.66 26.20 -19.68
CA THR A 3 23.21 26.03 -19.81
C THR A 3 22.81 24.77 -20.59
N TRP A 4 23.54 24.42 -21.64
CA TRP A 4 23.32 23.19 -22.40
C TRP A 4 23.63 21.96 -21.55
N TRP A 5 24.77 21.97 -20.85
CA TRP A 5 25.18 20.88 -19.96
C TRP A 5 24.16 20.66 -18.85
N TRP A 6 23.69 21.73 -18.20
CA TRP A 6 22.64 21.66 -17.19
C TRP A 6 21.31 21.14 -17.74
N SER A 7 20.94 21.50 -18.98
CA SER A 7 19.72 20.99 -19.63
C SER A 7 19.79 19.48 -19.92
N VAL A 8 20.94 18.98 -20.36
CA VAL A 8 21.14 17.55 -20.65
C VAL A 8 21.14 16.74 -19.36
N THR A 9 21.88 17.19 -18.34
CA THR A 9 21.97 16.48 -17.05
C THR A 9 20.63 16.44 -16.32
N SER A 10 19.89 17.55 -16.28
CA SER A 10 18.56 17.59 -15.63
C SER A 10 17.54 16.70 -16.33
N LYS A 11 17.52 16.66 -17.67
CA LYS A 11 16.68 15.74 -18.44
C LYS A 11 17.03 14.28 -18.17
N GLN A 12 18.31 13.96 -18.09
CA GLN A 12 18.76 12.59 -17.83
C GLN A 12 18.43 12.15 -16.39
N MET A 13 18.62 13.03 -15.40
CA MET A 13 18.24 12.76 -14.00
C MET A 13 16.73 12.60 -13.84
N ALA A 14 15.93 13.46 -14.47
CA ALA A 14 14.47 13.34 -14.47
C ALA A 14 14.02 12.01 -15.10
N LYS A 15 14.67 11.60 -16.20
CA LYS A 15 14.40 10.31 -16.85
C LYS A 15 14.75 9.12 -15.95
N THR A 16 15.89 9.17 -15.26
CA THR A 16 16.29 8.10 -14.32
C THR A 16 15.37 8.03 -13.11
N LEU A 17 14.98 9.17 -12.53
CA LEU A 17 14.01 9.23 -11.44
C LEU A 17 12.65 8.65 -11.86
N PHE A 18 12.18 9.03 -13.05
CA PHE A 18 10.93 8.51 -13.62
C PHE A 18 10.98 6.99 -13.86
N VAL A 19 12.11 6.46 -14.33
CA VAL A 19 12.30 5.02 -14.53
C VAL A 19 12.30 4.27 -13.21
N CYS A 20 12.98 4.77 -12.17
CA CYS A 20 12.94 4.17 -10.84
C CYS A 20 11.52 4.17 -10.25
N GLU A 21 10.79 5.27 -10.38
CA GLU A 21 9.39 5.37 -9.94
C GLU A 21 8.49 4.35 -10.67
N HIS A 22 8.64 4.23 -11.99
CA HIS A 22 7.89 3.27 -12.80
C HIS A 22 8.20 1.81 -12.46
N ASP A 23 9.46 1.48 -12.16
CA ASP A 23 9.83 0.13 -11.77
C ASP A 23 9.23 -0.25 -10.41
N HIS A 24 9.16 0.68 -9.46
CA HIS A 24 8.50 0.42 -8.17
C HIS A 24 7.00 0.21 -8.32
N CYS A 25 6.31 1.03 -9.12
CA CYS A 25 4.88 0.86 -9.40
C CYS A 25 4.59 -0.51 -10.04
N ARG A 26 5.40 -0.89 -11.02
CA ARG A 26 5.29 -2.17 -11.70
C ARG A 26 5.50 -3.35 -10.75
N ILE A 27 6.56 -3.33 -9.95
CA ILE A 27 6.87 -4.40 -8.98
C ILE A 27 5.73 -4.58 -7.97
N ILE A 28 5.17 -3.49 -7.44
CA ILE A 28 4.06 -3.55 -6.49
C ILE A 28 2.83 -4.20 -7.13
N LYS A 29 2.46 -3.79 -8.34
CA LYS A 29 1.29 -4.34 -9.06
C LYS A 29 1.47 -5.82 -9.40
N GLU A 30 2.60 -6.19 -9.98
CA GLU A 30 2.90 -7.56 -10.36
C GLU A 30 2.90 -8.47 -9.12
N SER A 31 3.56 -8.05 -8.05
CA SER A 31 3.62 -8.82 -6.80
C SER A 31 2.22 -9.03 -6.20
N TRP A 32 1.38 -7.98 -6.19
CA TRP A 32 0.03 -8.11 -5.67
C TRP A 32 -0.88 -8.97 -6.57
N SER A 33 -0.76 -8.86 -7.90
CA SER A 33 -1.46 -9.74 -8.83
C SER A 33 -1.11 -11.20 -8.58
N MET A 34 0.19 -11.51 -8.45
CA MET A 34 0.66 -12.86 -8.15
C MET A 34 0.11 -13.38 -6.82
N CYS A 35 -0.02 -12.53 -5.80
CA CYS A 35 -0.64 -12.92 -4.53
C CYS A 35 -2.12 -13.30 -4.72
N LYS A 36 -2.88 -12.51 -5.47
CA LYS A 36 -4.32 -12.75 -5.74
C LYS A 36 -4.57 -13.96 -6.64
N GLU A 37 -3.65 -14.26 -7.56
CA GLU A 37 -3.72 -15.46 -8.40
C GLU A 37 -3.47 -16.75 -7.62
N ARG A 38 -2.60 -16.70 -6.60
CA ARG A 38 -2.15 -17.89 -5.87
C ARG A 38 -2.98 -18.21 -4.63
N ARG A 39 -3.74 -17.24 -4.10
CA ARG A 39 -4.44 -17.37 -2.81
C ARG A 39 -5.81 -16.71 -2.88
N SER A 40 -6.78 -17.33 -2.21
CA SER A 40 -8.09 -16.72 -2.03
C SER A 40 -8.02 -15.52 -1.09
N THR A 41 -9.00 -14.62 -1.18
CA THR A 41 -9.19 -13.48 -0.26
C THR A 41 -9.08 -13.91 1.20
N PHE A 42 -9.73 -15.02 1.55
CA PHE A 42 -9.70 -15.55 2.91
C PHE A 42 -8.28 -15.97 3.32
N GLN A 43 -7.55 -16.70 2.47
CA GLN A 43 -6.18 -17.15 2.76
C GLN A 43 -5.21 -15.98 2.92
N LEU A 44 -5.36 -14.92 2.11
CA LEU A 44 -4.55 -13.71 2.21
C LEU A 44 -4.79 -13.00 3.54
N GLY A 45 -6.06 -12.75 3.88
CA GLY A 45 -6.43 -12.12 5.15
C GLY A 45 -6.04 -12.97 6.36
N GLU A 46 -6.28 -14.28 6.32
CA GLU A 46 -5.91 -15.19 7.40
C GLU A 46 -4.39 -15.17 7.65
N SER A 47 -3.58 -15.27 6.58
CA SER A 47 -2.12 -15.21 6.71
C SER A 47 -1.65 -13.90 7.35
N PHE A 48 -2.25 -12.78 6.96
CA PHE A 48 -1.95 -11.47 7.54
C PHE A 48 -2.33 -11.40 9.03
N PHE A 49 -3.57 -11.76 9.38
CA PHE A 49 -4.05 -11.65 10.76
C PHE A 49 -3.40 -12.66 11.72
N VAL A 50 -2.93 -13.81 11.22
CA VAL A 50 -2.10 -14.74 12.00
C VAL A 50 -0.76 -14.08 12.38
N GLU A 51 -0.07 -13.48 11.42
CA GLU A 51 1.19 -12.77 11.70
C GLU A 51 0.96 -11.53 12.56
N LEU A 52 -0.13 -10.79 12.34
CA LEU A 52 -0.50 -9.63 13.17
C LEU A 52 -0.70 -10.04 14.64
N ALA A 53 -1.43 -11.14 14.88
CA ALA A 53 -1.63 -11.66 16.23
C ALA A 53 -0.32 -12.13 16.88
N ARG A 54 0.62 -12.65 16.09
CA ARG A 54 1.94 -13.07 16.56
C ARG A 54 2.83 -11.88 16.92
N MET A 55 2.84 -10.83 16.09
CA MET A 55 3.71 -9.67 16.26
C MET A 55 3.16 -8.64 17.24
N ALA A 56 1.84 -8.45 17.27
CA ALA A 56 1.16 -7.45 18.08
C ALA A 56 -0.12 -8.04 18.69
N PRO A 57 -0.03 -9.02 19.61
CA PRO A 57 -1.21 -9.62 20.23
C PRO A 57 -2.09 -8.59 20.96
N HIS A 58 -1.48 -7.52 21.47
CA HIS A 58 -2.17 -6.48 22.23
C HIS A 58 -3.18 -5.67 21.41
N ILE A 59 -3.04 -5.57 20.08
CA ILE A 59 -4.03 -4.84 19.24
C ILE A 59 -5.18 -5.72 18.75
N MET A 60 -5.12 -7.04 18.97
CA MET A 60 -6.13 -7.96 18.45
C MET A 60 -7.55 -7.70 18.99
N HIS A 61 -7.67 -7.06 20.16
CA HIS A 61 -8.94 -6.64 20.73
C HIS A 61 -9.71 -5.60 19.89
N LEU A 62 -9.03 -4.91 18.96
CA LEU A 62 -9.64 -3.96 18.03
C LEU A 62 -10.38 -4.66 16.88
N PHE A 63 -10.03 -5.91 16.56
CA PHE A 63 -10.55 -6.66 15.42
C PHE A 63 -11.69 -7.59 15.83
N LYS A 64 -12.88 -7.01 16.06
CA LYS A 64 -14.08 -7.72 16.56
C LYS A 64 -14.98 -8.34 15.48
N ARG A 65 -14.68 -8.11 14.19
CA ARG A 65 -15.50 -8.58 13.07
C ARG A 65 -15.24 -10.06 12.77
N PRO A 66 -16.14 -10.78 12.08
CA PRO A 66 -15.84 -12.14 11.60
C PRO A 66 -14.58 -12.17 10.71
N LYS A 67 -13.79 -13.25 10.78
CA LYS A 67 -12.53 -13.38 10.02
C LYS A 67 -12.70 -13.15 8.52
N VAL A 68 -13.81 -13.62 7.94
CA VAL A 68 -14.13 -13.43 6.52
C VAL A 68 -14.23 -11.95 6.17
N ILE A 69 -14.96 -11.17 6.98
CA ILE A 69 -15.10 -9.72 6.80
C ILE A 69 -13.75 -9.00 6.97
N GLN A 70 -12.94 -9.44 7.93
CA GLN A 70 -11.60 -8.86 8.13
C GLN A 70 -10.68 -9.14 6.93
N ALA A 71 -10.77 -10.34 6.36
CA ALA A 71 -10.00 -10.71 5.17
C ALA A 71 -10.41 -9.89 3.94
N GLU A 72 -11.70 -9.69 3.73
CA GLU A 72 -12.22 -8.80 2.67
C GLU A 72 -11.73 -7.36 2.88
N GLN A 73 -11.79 -6.85 4.11
CA GLN A 73 -11.30 -5.51 4.45
C GLN A 73 -9.80 -5.37 4.19
N PHE A 74 -9.01 -6.38 4.55
CA PHE A 74 -7.58 -6.39 4.28
C PHE A 74 -7.28 -6.30 2.79
N VAL A 75 -7.87 -7.19 1.98
CA VAL A 75 -7.67 -7.21 0.53
C VAL A 75 -8.13 -5.89 -0.11
N ALA A 76 -9.29 -5.36 0.29
CA ALA A 76 -9.80 -4.10 -0.22
C ALA A 76 -8.87 -2.91 0.09
N VAL A 77 -8.24 -2.89 1.29
CA VAL A 77 -7.26 -1.86 1.64
C VAL A 77 -6.01 -1.99 0.80
N VAL A 78 -5.48 -3.19 0.59
CA VAL A 78 -4.29 -3.40 -0.24
C VAL A 78 -4.58 -3.06 -1.70
N ASP A 79 -5.75 -3.43 -2.24
CA ASP A 79 -6.19 -3.04 -3.58
C ASP A 79 -6.22 -1.51 -3.73
N ALA A 80 -6.77 -0.79 -2.75
CA ALA A 80 -6.78 0.67 -2.75
C ALA A 80 -5.37 1.27 -2.67
N LEU A 81 -4.47 0.70 -1.86
CA LEU A 81 -3.08 1.16 -1.79
C LEU A 81 -2.35 0.94 -3.12
N VAL A 82 -2.59 -0.20 -3.78
CA VAL A 82 -1.99 -0.51 -5.09
C VAL A 82 -2.55 0.40 -6.19
N SER A 83 -3.82 0.78 -6.16
CA SER A 83 -4.38 1.73 -7.15
C SER A 83 -3.78 3.13 -6.99
N PHE A 84 -3.51 3.58 -5.76
CA PHE A 84 -2.91 4.89 -5.52
C PHE A 84 -1.46 5.02 -5.99
N VAL A 85 -0.77 3.89 -6.20
CA VAL A 85 0.58 3.87 -6.76
C VAL A 85 0.57 4.31 -8.23
N GLU A 86 -0.56 4.22 -8.93
CA GLU A 86 -0.72 4.73 -10.31
C GLU A 86 -1.16 6.19 -10.36
N GLU A 87 -1.99 6.60 -9.39
CA GLU A 87 -2.55 7.95 -9.31
C GLU A 87 -2.31 8.59 -7.93
N PRO A 88 -1.10 9.12 -7.67
CA PRO A 88 -0.74 9.73 -6.39
C PRO A 88 -1.61 10.93 -6.01
N SER A 89 -2.27 11.57 -6.98
CA SER A 89 -3.22 12.65 -6.74
C SER A 89 -4.46 12.20 -5.97
N GLU A 90 -4.90 10.95 -6.15
CA GLU A 90 -6.06 10.40 -5.43
C GLU A 90 -5.67 9.81 -4.06
N PHE A 91 -4.38 9.51 -3.87
CA PHE A 91 -3.85 8.96 -2.63
C PHE A 91 -4.22 9.82 -1.41
N PHE A 92 -4.00 11.14 -1.48
CA PHE A 92 -4.16 12.00 -0.31
C PHE A 92 -5.61 12.08 0.19
N ASP A 93 -6.58 12.12 -0.71
CA ASP A 93 -7.99 12.22 -0.33
C ASP A 93 -8.54 10.90 0.22
N GLY A 94 -8.18 9.76 -0.40
CA GLY A 94 -8.55 8.42 0.09
C GLY A 94 -7.86 8.05 1.40
N PHE A 95 -6.59 8.40 1.54
CA PHE A 95 -5.77 8.08 2.72
C PHE A 95 -6.14 8.95 3.93
N LYS A 96 -6.61 10.18 3.72
CA LYS A 96 -7.11 11.04 4.80
C LYS A 96 -8.30 10.41 5.53
N ALA A 97 -9.25 9.84 4.81
CA ALA A 97 -10.39 9.13 5.41
C ALA A 97 -9.94 7.88 6.21
N LEU A 98 -8.97 7.12 5.69
CA LEU A 98 -8.36 6.00 6.40
C LEU A 98 -7.64 6.44 7.69
N THR A 99 -6.86 7.51 7.61
CA THR A 99 -6.12 8.08 8.74
C THR A 99 -7.08 8.55 9.84
N ILE A 100 -8.16 9.25 9.49
CA ILE A 100 -9.19 9.69 10.44
C ILE A 100 -9.83 8.49 11.16
N ARG A 101 -10.08 7.38 10.45
CA ARG A 101 -10.61 6.16 11.07
C ARG A 101 -9.63 5.54 12.07
N HIS A 102 -8.34 5.47 11.73
CA HIS A 102 -7.31 4.93 12.62
C HIS A 102 -7.12 5.79 13.88
N ILE A 103 -7.21 7.12 13.75
CA ILE A 103 -7.23 8.04 14.91
C ILE A 103 -8.46 7.75 15.79
N LYS A 104 -9.66 7.60 15.21
CA LYS A 104 -10.88 7.27 15.97
C LYS A 104 -10.81 5.93 16.69
N TYR A 105 -10.07 4.96 16.14
CA TYR A 105 -9.86 3.67 16.78
C TYR A 105 -8.84 3.72 17.93
N GLY A 106 -8.22 4.87 18.18
CA GLY A 106 -7.22 5.02 19.25
C GLY A 106 -5.90 4.32 18.96
N VAL A 107 -5.61 4.05 17.68
CA VAL A 107 -4.35 3.43 17.26
C VAL A 107 -3.22 4.43 17.45
N LYS A 108 -2.16 4.03 18.16
CA LYS A 108 -0.94 4.83 18.31
C LYS A 108 -0.11 4.75 17.03
N ALA A 109 0.47 5.88 16.62
CA ALA A 109 1.55 5.90 15.64
C ALA A 109 2.82 5.51 16.38
N GLU A 110 3.02 4.21 16.60
CA GLU A 110 4.27 3.68 17.19
C GLU A 110 5.39 3.69 16.16
#